data_AF-A0A966QPQ9-F1
#
_entry.id   AF-A0A966QPQ9-F1
#
_cell.length_a   1.000
_cell.length_b   1.000
_cell.length_c   1.000
_cell.angle_alpha   90.00
_cell.angle_beta   90.00
_cell.angle_gamma   90.00
#
_symmetry.space_group_name_H-M   'P 1'
#
loop_
_entity.id
_entity.type
_entity.pdbx_description
1 polymer ?
#
loop_
_entity_poly.entity_id
_entity_poly.type
_entity_poly.pdbx_seq_one_letter_code
_entity_poly.pdbx_strand_id
1 'polypeptide(L)'
;MSNLDMTEAIRMLAGDRGISVDSLLQVLVEALATAYKKRPGAAEEVIVGINPENMDITFTAYDVDDDGNWINERDDTPKKDELGRIAAQTFRQVMSQRIREVERDRKFEEYANREGDIVSGLVQKTDTKYTLLDLGRVEALLPQAEQVQGEVREPNARLKAYIVEVRKTPKGCLL
;
A
#
# COMPACT_ATOMS: atom_id res chain seq x y z
N MET A 1 -5.40 18.11 -11.09
CA MET A 1 -4.71 18.03 -9.78
C MET A 1 -3.52 18.96 -9.91
N SER A 2 -3.52 20.05 -9.16
CA SER A 2 -2.44 21.04 -9.14
C SER A 2 -1.25 20.50 -8.34
N ASN A 3 -0.03 21.00 -8.57
CA ASN A 3 1.11 20.73 -7.69
C ASN A 3 0.81 21.10 -6.23
N LEU A 4 -0.04 22.12 -6.02
CA LEU A 4 -0.52 22.54 -4.70
C LEU A 4 -1.31 21.43 -3.98
N ASP A 5 -2.19 20.73 -4.71
CA ASP A 5 -3.01 19.62 -4.16
C ASP A 5 -2.13 18.45 -3.72
N MET A 6 -1.02 18.22 -4.44
CA MET A 6 -0.09 17.12 -4.16
C MET A 6 0.68 17.37 -2.87
N THR A 7 1.21 18.58 -2.70
CA THR A 7 1.96 18.99 -1.50
C THR A 7 1.09 18.93 -0.25
N GLU A 8 -0.16 19.42 -0.33
CA GLU A 8 -1.08 19.39 0.81
C GLU A 8 -1.42 17.94 1.20
N ALA A 9 -1.73 17.08 0.22
CA ALA A 9 -2.02 15.68 0.46
C ALA A 9 -0.83 14.90 1.06
N ILE A 10 0.40 15.19 0.63
CA ILE A 10 1.62 14.60 1.24
C ILE A 10 1.75 15.04 2.69
N ARG A 11 1.57 16.33 2.99
CA ARG A 11 1.66 16.86 4.36
C ARG A 11 0.59 16.29 5.27
N MET A 12 -0.65 16.20 4.80
CA MET A 12 -1.75 15.58 5.56
C MET A 12 -1.42 14.13 5.89
N LEU A 13 -0.97 13.35 4.91
CA LEU A 13 -0.65 11.94 5.12
C LEU A 13 0.57 11.74 6.02
N ALA A 14 1.57 12.62 5.91
CA ALA A 14 2.74 12.60 6.79
C ALA A 14 2.37 12.90 8.25
N GLY A 15 1.55 13.94 8.48
CA GLY A 15 1.15 14.40 9.80
C GLY A 15 0.25 13.41 10.56
N ASP A 16 -0.79 12.87 9.91
CA ASP A 16 -1.80 12.05 10.59
C ASP A 16 -1.32 10.64 10.95
N ARG A 17 -0.26 10.17 10.30
CA ARG A 17 0.05 8.74 10.21
C ARG A 17 1.50 8.37 10.51
N GLY A 18 2.29 9.32 11.00
CA GLY A 18 3.68 9.08 11.43
C GLY A 18 4.62 8.68 10.29
N ILE A 19 4.27 9.00 9.04
CA ILE A 19 5.14 8.77 7.88
C ILE A 19 5.92 10.05 7.59
N SER A 20 7.23 9.96 7.37
CA SER A 20 8.00 11.15 6.98
C SER A 20 7.67 11.56 5.54
N VAL A 21 7.69 12.87 5.28
CA VAL A 21 7.52 13.44 3.93
C VAL A 21 8.56 12.84 2.97
N ASP A 22 9.81 12.71 3.41
CA ASP A 22 10.90 12.15 2.61
C ASP A 22 10.62 10.70 2.18
N SER A 23 10.06 9.88 3.08
CA SER A 23 9.68 8.50 2.74
C SER A 23 8.59 8.46 1.67
N LEU A 24 7.61 9.37 1.72
CA LEU A 24 6.56 9.45 0.70
C LEU A 24 7.11 9.89 -0.65
N LEU A 25 8.00 10.89 -0.64
CA LEU A 25 8.65 11.38 -1.85
C LEU A 25 9.51 10.29 -2.48
N GLN A 26 10.23 9.49 -1.68
CA GLN A 26 11.02 8.37 -2.18
C GLN A 26 10.14 7.32 -2.89
N VAL A 27 9.03 6.91 -2.28
CA VAL A 27 8.10 5.96 -2.91
C VAL A 27 7.52 6.55 -4.20
N LEU A 28 7.25 7.85 -4.22
CA LEU A 28 6.76 8.54 -5.42
C LEU A 28 7.82 8.54 -6.53
N VAL A 29 9.09 8.83 -6.21
CA VAL A 29 10.24 8.75 -7.12
C VAL A 29 10.36 7.37 -7.76
N GLU A 30 10.33 6.31 -6.95
CA GLU A 30 10.44 4.92 -7.41
C GLU A 30 9.26 4.53 -8.32
N ALA A 31 8.05 4.95 -7.95
CA ALA A 31 6.86 4.69 -8.74
C ALA A 31 6.86 5.47 -10.07
N LEU A 32 7.39 6.69 -10.09
CA LEU A 32 7.55 7.50 -11.30
C LEU A 32 8.60 6.92 -12.23
N ALA A 33 9.74 6.46 -11.71
CA ALA A 33 10.75 5.74 -12.49
C ALA A 33 10.14 4.50 -13.15
N THR A 34 9.38 3.71 -12.38
CA THR A 34 8.66 2.54 -12.88
C THR A 34 7.62 2.90 -13.96
N ALA A 35 6.89 4.00 -13.79
CA ALA A 35 5.91 4.46 -14.76
C ALA A 35 6.58 4.96 -16.05
N TYR A 36 7.72 5.63 -15.93
CA TYR A 36 8.53 6.09 -17.06
C TYR A 36 9.05 4.92 -17.89
N LYS A 37 9.64 3.88 -17.27
CA LYS A 37 10.18 2.70 -17.98
C LYS A 37 9.13 1.91 -18.76
N LYS A 38 7.83 2.12 -18.50
CA LYS A 38 6.73 1.51 -19.26
C LYS A 38 6.39 2.27 -20.55
N ARG A 39 6.97 3.45 -20.78
CA ARG A 39 6.72 4.24 -21.99
C ARG A 39 7.50 3.65 -23.17
N PRO A 40 6.93 3.63 -24.38
CA PRO A 40 7.68 3.26 -25.58
C PRO A 40 8.88 4.21 -25.77
N GLY A 41 10.06 3.64 -25.99
CA GLY A 41 11.29 4.42 -26.19
C GLY A 41 11.90 5.00 -24.91
N ALA A 42 11.45 4.57 -23.73
CA ALA A 42 12.11 4.91 -22.47
C ALA A 42 13.54 4.34 -22.44
N ALA A 43 14.45 5.08 -21.80
CA ALA A 43 15.79 4.59 -21.53
C ALA A 43 15.79 3.38 -20.58
N GLU A 44 16.86 2.60 -20.60
CA GLU A 44 17.01 1.42 -19.75
C GLU A 44 17.05 1.79 -18.27
N GLU A 45 17.83 2.84 -17.94
CA GLU A 45 17.94 3.37 -16.59
C GLU A 45 17.54 4.84 -16.51
N VAL A 46 16.96 5.20 -15.36
CA VAL A 46 16.46 6.56 -15.12
C VAL A 46 16.59 6.91 -13.64
N ILE A 47 17.08 8.11 -13.38
CA ILE A 47 17.04 8.75 -12.06
C ILE A 47 15.92 9.79 -12.10
N VAL A 48 14.99 9.68 -11.15
CA VAL A 48 13.90 10.65 -11.01
C VAL A 48 14.19 11.56 -9.82
N GLY A 49 14.25 12.87 -10.08
CA GLY A 49 14.35 13.90 -9.05
C GLY A 49 12.99 14.52 -8.77
N ILE A 50 12.72 14.86 -7.51
CA ILE A 50 11.56 15.68 -7.12
C ILE A 50 12.07 16.79 -6.19
N ASN A 51 11.80 18.04 -6.56
CA ASN A 51 12.05 19.17 -5.66
C ASN A 51 10.91 19.25 -4.63
N PRO A 52 11.20 19.14 -3.31
CA PRO A 52 10.17 19.09 -2.27
C PRO A 52 9.45 20.42 -2.04
N GLU A 53 9.97 21.54 -2.54
CA GLU A 53 9.37 22.88 -2.34
C GLU A 53 8.32 23.19 -3.40
N ASN A 54 8.62 22.91 -4.68
CA ASN A 54 7.77 23.27 -5.81
C ASN A 54 7.18 22.07 -6.57
N MET A 55 7.56 20.84 -6.17
CA MET A 55 7.17 19.59 -6.82
C MET A 55 7.57 19.49 -8.29
N ASP A 56 8.63 20.20 -8.70
CA ASP A 56 9.23 20.00 -10.02
C ASP A 56 9.88 18.63 -10.09
N ILE A 57 9.57 17.89 -11.15
CA ILE A 57 10.02 16.50 -11.36
C ILE A 57 10.94 16.48 -12.58
N THR A 58 12.11 15.87 -12.43
CA THR A 58 13.10 15.70 -13.49
C THR A 58 13.39 14.21 -13.73
N PHE A 59 13.70 13.84 -14.98
CA PHE A 59 14.08 12.49 -15.37
C PHE A 59 15.43 12.54 -16.07
N THR A 60 16.45 12.02 -15.42
CA THR A 60 17.78 11.87 -16.01
C THR A 60 17.95 10.43 -16.47
N ALA A 61 17.98 10.22 -17.78
CA ALA A 61 18.07 8.92 -18.42
C ALA A 61 19.51 8.53 -18.74
N TYR A 62 19.77 7.22 -18.70
CA TYR A 62 21.06 6.61 -19.00
C TYR A 62 20.85 5.40 -19.93
N ASP A 63 21.78 5.21 -20.85
CA ASP A 63 21.92 3.94 -21.56
C ASP A 63 22.83 3.01 -20.72
N VAL A 64 22.73 1.71 -20.96
CA VAL A 64 23.55 0.70 -20.28
C VAL A 64 24.46 0.06 -21.31
N ASP A 65 25.77 0.01 -21.03
CA ASP A 65 26.72 -0.69 -21.89
C ASP A 65 26.72 -2.21 -21.65
N ASP A 66 27.48 -2.95 -22.45
CA ASP A 66 27.57 -4.42 -22.35
C ASP A 66 28.11 -4.91 -21.00
N ASP A 67 28.80 -4.05 -20.24
CA ASP A 67 29.35 -4.33 -18.91
C ASP A 67 28.40 -3.92 -17.77
N GLY A 68 27.25 -3.33 -18.08
CA GLY A 68 26.26 -2.86 -17.10
C GLY A 68 26.53 -1.46 -16.53
N ASN A 69 27.50 -0.71 -17.07
CA ASN A 69 27.77 0.66 -16.64
C ASN A 69 26.78 1.63 -17.25
N TRP A 70 26.43 2.66 -16.48
CA TRP A 70 25.51 3.70 -16.92
C TRP A 70 26.27 4.75 -17.72
N ILE A 71 25.88 4.92 -18.97
CA ILE A 71 26.51 5.83 -19.92
C ILE A 71 25.46 6.74 -20.57
N ASN A 72 25.90 7.74 -21.34
CA ASN A 72 25.03 8.64 -22.09
C ASN A 72 23.94 9.33 -21.25
N GLU A 73 24.35 10.01 -20.19
CA GLU A 73 23.46 10.85 -19.38
C GLU A 73 22.73 11.88 -20.25
N ARG A 74 21.40 11.92 -20.15
CA ARG A 74 20.56 12.90 -20.83
C ARG A 74 19.33 13.27 -20.01
N ASP A 75 18.86 14.50 -20.17
CA ASP A 75 17.53 14.88 -19.69
C ASP A 75 16.47 14.26 -20.62
N ASP A 76 15.63 13.40 -20.05
CA ASP A 76 14.47 12.82 -20.75
C ASP A 76 13.16 13.13 -19.99
N THR A 77 13.12 14.29 -19.33
CA THR A 77 11.94 14.81 -18.66
C THR A 77 10.78 14.93 -19.68
N PRO A 78 9.65 14.22 -19.46
CA PRO A 78 8.52 14.29 -20.37
C PRO A 78 7.96 15.71 -20.51
N LYS A 79 7.27 15.97 -21.63
CA LYS A 79 6.57 17.25 -21.82
C LYS A 79 5.59 17.50 -20.66
N LYS A 80 5.45 18.76 -20.25
CA LYS A 80 4.68 19.19 -19.08
C LYS A 80 3.29 18.55 -18.96
N ASP A 81 2.53 18.48 -20.05
CA ASP A 81 1.18 17.89 -20.06
C ASP A 81 1.20 16.38 -19.81
N GLU A 82 2.16 15.67 -20.40
CA GLU A 82 2.34 14.23 -20.22
C GLU A 82 2.85 13.93 -18.81
N LEU A 83 3.84 14.69 -18.35
CA LEU A 83 4.41 14.60 -17.01
C LEU A 83 3.33 14.80 -15.95
N GLY A 84 2.53 15.86 -16.06
CA GLY A 84 1.46 16.15 -15.10
C GLY A 84 0.44 15.00 -15.00
N ARG A 85 0.11 14.35 -16.13
CA ARG A 85 -0.78 13.19 -16.14
C ARG A 85 -0.16 11.97 -15.45
N ILE A 86 1.10 11.64 -15.79
CA ILE A 86 1.83 10.53 -15.18
C ILE A 86 1.97 10.77 -13.67
N ALA A 87 2.43 11.96 -13.29
CA ALA A 87 2.59 12.37 -11.90
C ALA A 87 1.30 12.25 -11.11
N ALA A 88 0.19 12.80 -11.60
CA ALA A 88 -1.09 12.75 -10.90
C ALA A 88 -1.62 11.31 -10.73
N GLN A 89 -1.48 10.46 -11.75
CA GLN A 89 -1.92 9.06 -11.68
C GLN A 89 -1.07 8.27 -10.68
N THR A 90 0.25 8.37 -10.81
CA THR A 90 1.21 7.68 -9.93
C THR A 90 1.03 8.15 -8.49
N PHE A 91 0.91 9.46 -8.27
CA PHE A 91 0.65 10.02 -6.95
C PHE A 91 -0.61 9.44 -6.31
N ARG A 92 -1.75 9.48 -7.02
CA ARG A 92 -3.01 8.93 -6.50
C ARG A 92 -2.86 7.45 -6.11
N GLN A 93 -2.13 6.68 -6.92
CA GLN A 93 -1.88 5.27 -6.66
C GLN A 93 -1.01 5.08 -5.40
N VAL A 94 0.15 5.73 -5.34
CA VAL A 94 1.10 5.65 -4.23
C VAL A 94 0.43 6.08 -2.92
N MET A 95 -0.27 7.21 -2.94
CA MET A 95 -0.98 7.70 -1.75
C MET A 95 -2.05 6.70 -1.30
N SER A 96 -2.89 6.21 -2.21
CA SER A 96 -3.93 5.23 -1.85
C SER A 96 -3.36 3.90 -1.34
N GLN A 97 -2.18 3.50 -1.80
CA GLN A 97 -1.47 2.33 -1.28
C GLN A 97 -0.95 2.59 0.12
N ARG A 98 -0.29 3.74 0.33
CA ARG A 98 0.27 4.10 1.62
C ARG A 98 -0.79 4.30 2.71
N ILE A 99 -1.92 4.90 2.35
CA ILE A 99 -3.10 5.00 3.22
C ILE A 99 -3.50 3.60 3.72
N ARG A 100 -3.64 2.65 2.78
CA ARG A 100 -4.04 1.27 3.09
C ARG A 100 -2.99 0.52 3.91
N GLU A 101 -1.70 0.75 3.68
CA GLU A 101 -0.62 0.17 4.46
C GLU A 101 -0.67 0.63 5.91
N VAL A 102 -0.74 1.94 6.17
CA VAL A 102 -0.80 2.42 7.55
C VAL A 102 -2.06 1.95 8.26
N GLU A 103 -3.20 1.99 7.58
CA GLU A 103 -4.43 1.47 8.18
C GLU A 103 -4.32 -0.01 8.54
N ARG A 104 -3.61 -0.81 7.73
CA ARG A 104 -3.33 -2.22 8.07
C ARG A 104 -2.36 -2.36 9.23
N ASP A 105 -1.28 -1.59 9.25
CA ASP A 105 -0.28 -1.66 10.33
C ASP A 105 -0.89 -1.25 11.66
N ARG A 106 -1.65 -0.16 11.70
CA ARG A 106 -2.38 0.29 12.89
C ARG A 106 -3.39 -0.76 13.37
N LYS A 107 -4.12 -1.39 12.45
CA LYS A 107 -5.04 -2.49 12.79
C LYS A 107 -4.30 -3.67 13.38
N PHE A 108 -3.13 -4.05 12.85
CA PHE A 108 -2.35 -5.12 13.44
C PHE A 108 -1.87 -4.76 14.85
N GLU A 109 -1.33 -3.56 15.07
CA GLU A 109 -0.89 -3.11 16.40
C GLU A 109 -2.00 -3.14 17.46
N GLU A 110 -3.24 -2.84 17.06
CA GLU A 110 -4.41 -2.90 17.96
C GLU A 110 -4.71 -4.33 18.44
N TYR A 111 -4.42 -5.35 17.63
CA TYR A 111 -4.73 -6.75 17.94
C TYR A 111 -3.50 -7.61 18.28
N ALA A 112 -2.28 -7.14 18.01
CA ALA A 112 -1.04 -7.89 18.25
C ALA A 112 -0.89 -8.34 19.72
N ASN A 113 -1.40 -7.57 20.67
CA ASN A 113 -1.36 -7.89 22.11
C ASN A 113 -2.64 -8.57 22.62
N ARG A 114 -3.52 -9.02 21.72
CA ARG A 114 -4.80 -9.66 22.07
C ARG A 114 -4.78 -11.17 21.88
N GLU A 115 -3.61 -11.75 21.66
CA GLU A 115 -3.43 -13.20 21.73
C GLU A 115 -3.90 -13.70 23.10
N GLY A 116 -4.78 -14.70 23.07
CA GLY A 116 -5.41 -15.21 24.28
C GLY A 116 -6.71 -14.54 24.71
N ASP A 117 -7.17 -13.51 24.02
CA ASP A 117 -8.48 -12.89 24.27
C ASP A 117 -9.61 -13.65 23.57
N ILE A 118 -10.80 -13.55 24.15
CA ILE A 118 -12.05 -13.92 23.47
C ILE A 118 -12.62 -12.67 22.78
N VAL A 119 -12.85 -12.77 21.48
CA VAL A 119 -13.49 -11.73 20.66
C VAL A 119 -14.85 -12.18 20.16
N SER A 120 -15.72 -11.22 19.88
CA SER A 120 -17.02 -11.47 19.27
C SER A 120 -17.06 -10.85 17.88
N GLY A 121 -17.40 -11.65 16.88
CA GLY A 121 -17.49 -11.25 15.47
C GLY A 121 -18.78 -11.70 14.82
N LEU A 122 -19.07 -11.16 13.65
CA LEU A 122 -20.17 -11.59 12.80
C LEU A 122 -19.66 -12.54 11.71
N VAL A 123 -20.37 -13.62 11.44
CA VAL A 123 -20.03 -14.53 10.33
C VAL A 123 -20.24 -13.79 9.01
N GLN A 124 -19.14 -13.47 8.33
CA GLN A 124 -19.18 -12.76 7.04
C GLN A 124 -19.29 -13.76 5.89
N LYS A 125 -18.47 -14.82 5.93
CA LYS A 125 -18.46 -15.87 4.91
C LYS A 125 -18.13 -17.22 5.54
N THR A 126 -18.84 -18.26 5.14
CA THR A 126 -18.53 -19.65 5.48
C THR A 126 -18.14 -20.38 4.19
N ASP A 127 -16.98 -21.00 4.20
CA ASP A 127 -16.49 -21.91 3.15
C ASP A 127 -16.33 -23.32 3.77
N THR A 128 -16.05 -24.34 2.95
CA THR A 128 -15.82 -25.70 3.46
C THR A 128 -14.58 -25.75 4.36
N LYS A 129 -13.54 -24.94 4.05
CA LYS A 129 -12.25 -25.01 4.74
C LYS A 129 -12.11 -24.05 5.93
N TYR A 130 -12.84 -22.94 5.93
CA TYR A 130 -12.71 -21.89 6.93
C TYR A 130 -13.96 -21.01 6.99
N THR A 131 -14.12 -20.29 8.09
CA THR A 131 -15.13 -19.25 8.26
C THR A 131 -14.43 -17.92 8.51
N LEU A 132 -14.85 -16.87 7.82
CA LEU A 132 -14.41 -15.50 8.08
C LEU A 132 -15.39 -14.83 9.05
N LEU A 133 -14.83 -14.29 10.13
CA LEU A 133 -15.55 -13.48 11.11
C LEU A 133 -15.14 -12.02 10.94
N ASP A 134 -16.11 -11.14 10.87
CA ASP A 134 -15.93 -9.70 10.89
C ASP A 134 -15.94 -9.20 12.34
N LEU A 135 -14.81 -8.67 12.80
CA LEU A 135 -14.67 -8.05 14.13
C LEU A 135 -14.88 -6.53 14.10
N GLY A 136 -15.38 -5.99 12.98
CA GLY A 136 -15.62 -4.58 12.72
C GLY A 136 -14.41 -3.85 12.12
N ARG A 137 -13.21 -4.07 12.68
CA ARG A 137 -11.97 -3.44 12.17
C ARG A 137 -11.07 -4.39 11.40
N VAL A 138 -11.05 -5.66 11.81
CA VAL A 138 -10.22 -6.73 11.25
C VAL A 138 -11.06 -7.97 10.97
N GLU A 139 -10.57 -8.81 10.09
CA GLU A 139 -11.16 -10.11 9.80
C GLU A 139 -10.41 -11.19 10.59
N ALA A 140 -11.15 -12.11 11.20
CA ALA A 140 -10.59 -13.31 11.81
C ALA A 140 -10.90 -14.51 10.91
N LEU A 141 -9.91 -15.37 10.71
CA LEU A 141 -10.08 -16.60 9.95
C LEU A 141 -10.16 -17.75 10.94
N LEU A 142 -11.33 -18.38 11.01
CA LEU A 142 -11.57 -19.55 11.85
C LEU A 142 -11.43 -20.83 11.00
N PRO A 143 -10.31 -21.57 11.09
CA PRO A 143 -10.10 -22.79 10.31
C PRO A 143 -11.09 -23.88 10.73
N GLN A 144 -11.50 -24.74 9.80
CA GLN A 144 -12.45 -25.82 10.11
C GLN A 144 -11.97 -26.75 11.25
N ALA A 145 -10.65 -26.96 11.38
CA ALA A 145 -10.09 -27.80 12.44
C ALA A 145 -10.27 -27.23 13.86
N GLU A 146 -10.46 -25.92 13.98
CA GLU A 146 -10.67 -25.20 15.26
C GLU A 146 -12.15 -24.89 15.50
N GLN A 147 -13.02 -25.30 14.58
CA GLN A 147 -14.47 -25.14 14.71
C GLN A 147 -15.07 -26.26 15.55
N VAL A 148 -16.09 -25.92 16.34
CA VAL A 148 -16.92 -26.92 17.01
C VAL A 148 -17.67 -27.73 15.97
N GLN A 149 -17.49 -29.05 16.02
CA GLN A 149 -18.15 -29.98 15.10
C GLN A 149 -19.67 -29.97 15.32
N GLY A 150 -20.43 -29.81 14.24
CA GLY A 150 -21.90 -29.82 14.28
C GLY A 150 -22.57 -28.47 14.59
N GLU A 151 -21.80 -27.41 14.79
CA GLU A 151 -22.34 -26.05 14.96
C GLU A 151 -22.81 -25.47 13.61
N VAL A 152 -24.08 -25.06 13.54
CA VAL A 152 -24.64 -24.40 12.35
C VAL A 152 -24.26 -22.92 12.38
N ARG A 153 -23.49 -22.49 11.37
CA ARG A 153 -23.07 -21.09 11.22
C ARG A 153 -23.91 -20.42 10.14
N GLU A 154 -24.87 -19.61 10.56
CA GLU A 154 -25.63 -18.77 9.64
C GLU A 154 -24.83 -17.50 9.27
N PRO A 155 -24.92 -17.02 8.02
CA PRO A 155 -24.40 -15.70 7.67
C PRO A 155 -24.97 -14.62 8.60
N ASN A 156 -24.14 -13.67 9.01
CA ASN A 156 -24.43 -12.60 9.97
C ASN A 156 -24.71 -13.05 11.41
N ALA A 157 -24.59 -14.34 11.74
CA ALA A 157 -24.67 -14.78 13.13
C ALA A 157 -23.47 -14.26 13.93
N ARG A 158 -23.68 -13.94 15.21
CA ARG A 158 -22.61 -13.50 16.10
C ARG A 158 -21.94 -14.70 16.75
N LEU A 159 -20.64 -14.86 16.53
CA LEU A 159 -19.82 -15.92 17.11
C LEU A 159 -18.83 -15.32 18.12
N LYS A 160 -18.49 -16.08 19.15
CA LYS A 160 -17.34 -15.79 20.01
C LYS A 160 -16.20 -16.73 19.61
N ALA A 161 -15.01 -16.17 19.44
CA ALA A 161 -13.81 -16.90 19.08
C ALA A 161 -12.66 -16.52 20.01
N TYR A 162 -11.75 -17.46 20.23
CA TYR A 162 -10.52 -17.24 20.97
C TYR A 162 -9.40 -16.90 19.96
N ILE A 163 -8.65 -15.83 20.21
CA ILE A 163 -7.52 -15.46 19.34
C ILE A 163 -6.33 -16.36 19.67
N VAL A 164 -5.98 -17.24 18.74
CA VAL A 164 -4.83 -18.14 18.87
C VAL A 164 -3.54 -17.44 18.45
N GLU A 165 -3.59 -16.68 17.36
CA GLU A 165 -2.40 -16.04 16.78
C GLU A 165 -2.82 -14.82 15.96
N VAL A 166 -1.98 -13.78 15.91
CA VAL A 166 -2.21 -12.61 15.05
C VAL A 166 -1.16 -12.52 13.95
N ARG A 167 -1.59 -12.63 12.69
CA ARG A 167 -0.68 -12.59 11.52
C ARG A 167 -0.93 -11.38 10.61
N LYS A 168 0.16 -10.75 10.16
CA LYS A 168 0.12 -9.81 9.03
C LYS A 168 0.06 -10.58 7.71
N THR A 169 -0.91 -10.26 6.84
CA THR A 169 -1.02 -10.81 5.49
C THR A 169 -1.14 -9.71 4.44
N PRO A 170 -0.87 -10.01 3.14
CA PRO A 170 -1.04 -9.05 2.05
C PRO A 170 -2.47 -8.52 1.89
N LYS A 171 -3.49 -9.19 2.45
CA LYS A 171 -4.87 -8.73 2.44
C LYS A 171 -5.30 -7.99 3.72
N GLY A 172 -4.50 -8.03 4.78
CA GLY A 172 -4.85 -7.43 6.07
C GLY A 172 -4.27 -8.21 7.26
N CYS A 173 -4.73 -7.88 8.46
CA CYS A 173 -4.49 -8.70 9.64
C CYS A 173 -5.46 -9.89 9.62
N LEU A 174 -4.94 -11.11 9.84
CA LEU A 174 -5.75 -12.28 10.15
C LEU A 174 -5.51 -12.67 11.61
N LEU A 175 -6.62 -12.84 12.32
CA LEU A 175 -6.68 -13.41 13.67
C LEU A 175 -7.14 -14.86 13.63
#